data_AF-A0AAE0CPH7-F1
#
_entry.id   AF-A0AAE0CPH7-F1
#
_cell.length_a   1.000
_cell.length_b   1.000
_cell.length_c   1.000
_cell.angle_alpha   90.00
_cell.angle_beta   90.00
_cell.angle_gamma   90.00
#
_symmetry.space_group_name_H-M   'P 1'
#
loop_
_entity.id
_entity.type
_entity.pdbx_description
1 polymer ?
#
loop_
_entity_poly.entity_id
_entity_poly.type
_entity_poly.pdbx_seq_one_letter_code
_entity_poly.pdbx_strand_id
1 'polypeptide(L)'
;MIRFAQPKAKASLSQRSICSSSPRLIYLNESKVWDAIAVDPKLLVFLKAYRNTVPVLRHWCQKRKFLQGKRGIEKQPFQLPDFIATTGIAKIRQID
;
A
#
# COMPACT_ATOMS: atom_id res chain seq x y z
N MET A 1 -14.39 -2.11 -13.78
CA MET A 1 -13.95 -2.70 -12.49
C MET A 1 -12.77 -3.63 -12.80
N ILE A 2 -11.53 -3.18 -12.60
CA ILE A 2 -10.36 -4.01 -12.90
C ILE A 2 -10.24 -5.06 -11.79
N ARG A 3 -10.63 -6.32 -12.08
CA ARG A 3 -10.35 -7.44 -11.19
C ARG A 3 -8.87 -7.77 -11.29
N PHE A 4 -8.08 -7.39 -10.30
CA PHE A 4 -6.76 -7.97 -10.14
C PHE A 4 -6.92 -9.35 -9.51
N ALA A 5 -6.98 -10.36 -10.38
CA ALA A 5 -6.92 -11.76 -9.97
C ALA A 5 -5.59 -12.00 -9.26
N GLN A 6 -5.66 -12.60 -8.07
CA GLN A 6 -4.47 -13.14 -7.40
C GLN A 6 -3.86 -14.20 -8.33
N PRO A 7 -2.59 -14.08 -8.74
CA PRO A 7 -1.99 -15.05 -9.63
C PRO A 7 -1.91 -16.40 -8.90
N LYS A 8 -2.65 -17.40 -9.40
CA LYS A 8 -2.57 -18.80 -8.95
C LYS A 8 -1.41 -19.55 -9.63
N ALA A 9 -0.34 -18.86 -10.00
CA ALA A 9 0.80 -19.47 -10.67
C ALA A 9 1.95 -19.68 -9.68
N LYS A 10 2.44 -20.92 -9.56
CA LYS A 10 3.69 -21.22 -8.87
C LYS A 10 4.82 -20.63 -9.72
N ALA A 11 5.62 -19.71 -9.15
CA ALA A 11 6.76 -19.15 -9.85
C ALA A 11 7.71 -20.28 -10.31
N SER A 12 8.09 -20.28 -11.58
CA SER A 12 9.03 -21.26 -12.14
C SER A 12 10.41 -21.09 -11.49
N LEU A 13 11.22 -22.15 -11.46
CA LEU A 13 12.58 -22.11 -10.91
C LEU A 13 13.46 -21.02 -11.57
N SER A 14 13.21 -20.67 -12.84
CA SER A 14 13.96 -19.60 -13.52
C SER A 14 13.62 -18.20 -13.02
N GLN A 15 12.40 -17.97 -12.52
CA GLN A 15 11.96 -16.67 -12.00
C GLN A 15 12.57 -16.33 -10.64
N ARG A 16 13.02 -17.35 -9.87
CA ARG A 16 13.68 -17.13 -8.57
C ARG A 16 15.11 -16.60 -8.69
N SER A 17 15.80 -16.84 -9.82
CA SER A 17 17.22 -16.46 -9.97
C SER A 17 17.43 -14.96 -10.21
N ILE A 18 16.38 -14.21 -10.58
CA ILE A 18 16.48 -12.78 -10.86
C ILE A 18 16.79 -11.98 -9.58
N CYS A 19 16.31 -12.46 -8.43
CA CYS A 19 16.54 -11.82 -7.13
C CYS A 19 17.98 -12.04 -6.61
N SER A 20 18.63 -13.15 -6.99
CA SER A 20 19.96 -13.53 -6.48
C SER A 20 21.13 -13.15 -7.39
N SER A 21 20.89 -12.82 -8.66
CA SER A 21 21.94 -12.68 -9.68
C SER A 21 22.47 -11.26 -9.90
N SER A 22 21.86 -10.22 -9.32
CA SER A 22 22.29 -8.84 -9.52
C SER A 22 22.66 -8.14 -8.21
N PRO A 23 23.97 -8.06 -7.85
CA PRO A 23 24.43 -7.50 -6.57
C PRO A 23 23.97 -6.07 -6.29
N ARG A 24 23.63 -5.31 -7.33
CA ARG A 24 23.14 -3.92 -7.22
C ARG A 24 21.66 -3.82 -6.84
N LEU A 25 20.87 -4.88 -7.08
CA LEU A 25 19.44 -4.96 -6.75
C LEU A 25 19.17 -5.54 -5.35
N ILE A 26 20.18 -6.15 -4.71
CA ILE A 26 20.08 -6.78 -3.38
C ILE A 26 19.79 -5.75 -2.27
N TYR A 27 20.09 -4.46 -2.50
CA TYR A 27 19.86 -3.38 -1.53
C TYR A 27 18.45 -2.78 -1.56
N LEU A 28 17.60 -3.16 -2.52
CA LEU A 28 16.21 -2.72 -2.55
C LEU A 28 15.36 -3.63 -1.66
N ASN A 29 15.22 -3.24 -0.39
CA ASN A 29 14.22 -3.73 0.57
C ASN A 29 12.76 -3.71 0.03
N GLU A 30 12.55 -3.20 -1.18
CA GLU A 30 11.27 -3.02 -1.84
C GLU A 30 10.89 -4.13 -2.83
N SER A 31 11.81 -5.03 -3.19
CA SER A 31 11.45 -6.16 -4.05
C SER A 31 10.50 -7.11 -3.30
N LYS A 32 9.35 -7.40 -3.90
CA LYS A 32 8.34 -8.32 -3.36
C LYS A 32 8.34 -9.62 -4.12
N VAL A 33 7.89 -10.69 -3.46
CA VAL A 33 7.85 -12.06 -4.02
C VAL A 33 7.07 -12.10 -5.35
N TRP A 34 6.06 -11.25 -5.52
CA TRP A 34 5.26 -11.15 -6.74
C TRP A 34 5.85 -10.25 -7.83
N ASP A 35 7.00 -9.62 -7.61
CA ASP A 35 7.65 -8.83 -8.67
C ASP A 35 8.32 -9.75 -9.70
N ALA A 36 8.70 -10.98 -9.30
CA ALA A 36 9.30 -11.99 -10.16
C ALA A 36 8.34 -12.56 -11.23
N ILE A 37 7.02 -12.33 -11.07
CA ILE A 37 5.98 -12.80 -12.01
C ILE A 37 5.44 -11.66 -12.90
N ALA A 38 6.03 -10.47 -12.81
CA ALA A 38 5.69 -9.37 -13.71
C ALA A 38 6.12 -9.69 -15.15
N VAL A 39 5.47 -9.06 -16.13
CA VAL A 39 5.79 -9.22 -17.56
C VAL A 39 7.25 -8.83 -17.83
N ASP A 40 7.72 -7.74 -17.21
CA ASP A 40 9.13 -7.34 -17.20
C ASP A 40 9.57 -7.03 -15.75
N PRO A 41 10.21 -8.00 -15.06
CA PRO A 41 10.63 -7.82 -13.67
C PRO A 41 11.80 -6.83 -13.53
N LYS A 42 12.64 -6.67 -14.55
CA LYS A 42 13.81 -5.76 -14.47
C LYS A 42 13.37 -4.31 -14.56
N LEU A 43 12.50 -4.01 -15.53
CA LEU A 43 11.90 -2.68 -15.66
C LEU A 43 11.06 -2.32 -14.43
N LEU A 44 10.27 -3.27 -13.92
CA LEU A 44 9.45 -3.04 -12.74
C LEU A 44 10.30 -2.65 -11.52
N VAL A 45 11.41 -3.35 -11.29
CA VAL A 45 12.33 -3.03 -10.19
C VAL A 45 13.03 -1.70 -10.41
N PHE A 46 13.45 -1.39 -11.65
CA PHE A 46 14.02 -0.08 -11.99
C PHE A 46 13.05 1.07 -11.68
N LEU A 47 11.78 0.94 -12.08
CA LEU A 47 10.76 1.94 -11.82
C LEU A 47 10.47 2.10 -10.33
N LYS A 48 10.38 0.99 -9.59
CA LYS A 48 10.17 1.05 -8.14
C LYS A 48 11.32 1.75 -7.42
N ALA A 49 12.56 1.48 -7.84
CA ALA A 49 13.77 2.06 -7.26
C ALA A 49 14.04 3.51 -7.68
N TYR A 50 13.26 4.05 -8.62
CA TYR A 50 13.46 5.40 -9.11
C TYR A 50 13.21 6.43 -8.00
N ARG A 51 13.87 7.58 -8.08
CA ARG A 51 13.80 8.59 -7.02
C ARG A 51 12.38 9.14 -6.89
N ASN A 52 11.91 9.28 -5.65
CA ASN A 52 10.59 9.83 -5.27
C ASN A 52 9.38 9.02 -5.75
N THR A 53 9.55 7.72 -6.01
CA THR A 53 8.42 6.84 -6.25
C THR A 53 7.65 6.55 -4.96
N VAL A 54 6.33 6.45 -5.09
CA VAL A 54 5.46 6.01 -4.00
C VAL A 54 5.21 4.51 -4.17
N PRO A 55 5.56 3.67 -3.17
CA PRO A 55 5.34 2.24 -3.29
C PRO A 55 3.85 1.91 -3.23
N VAL A 56 3.48 0.79 -3.87
CA VAL A 56 2.10 0.27 -3.81
C VAL A 56 1.73 -0.09 -2.36
N LEU A 57 0.52 0.30 -1.95
CA LEU A 57 0.02 0.09 -0.58
C LEU A 57 -0.03 -1.41 -0.21
N ARG A 58 0.40 -1.74 1.01
CA ARG A 58 0.50 -3.13 1.53
C ARG A 58 -0.83 -3.89 1.52
N HIS A 59 -1.96 -3.21 1.62
CA HIS A 59 -3.27 -3.88 1.68
C HIS A 59 -3.72 -4.45 0.33
N TRP A 60 -3.08 -4.05 -0.76
CA TRP A 60 -3.35 -4.56 -2.11
C TRP A 60 -3.29 -6.09 -2.19
N CYS A 61 -2.28 -6.69 -1.56
CA CYS A 61 -2.07 -8.13 -1.56
C CYS A 61 -2.88 -8.86 -0.46
N GLN A 62 -3.70 -8.15 0.32
CA GLN A 62 -4.49 -8.75 1.39
C GLN A 62 -5.83 -9.24 0.84
N LYS A 63 -6.28 -10.40 1.35
CA LYS A 63 -7.61 -10.95 0.99
C LYS A 63 -8.77 -10.20 1.66
N ARG A 64 -8.51 -9.55 2.80
CA ARG A 64 -9.52 -8.79 3.56
C ARG A 64 -9.73 -7.42 2.90
N LYS A 65 -10.96 -6.90 2.97
CA LYS A 65 -11.23 -5.52 2.51
C LYS A 65 -10.46 -4.52 3.39
N PHE A 66 -9.93 -3.45 2.79
CA PHE A 66 -9.00 -2.50 3.41
C PHE A 66 -9.39 -2.06 4.84
N LEU A 67 -10.66 -1.69 5.06
CA LEU A 67 -11.14 -1.19 6.36
C LEU A 67 -11.83 -2.23 7.24
N GLN A 68 -11.91 -3.50 6.80
CA GLN A 68 -12.69 -4.52 7.51
C GLN A 68 -12.13 -4.87 8.88
N GLY A 69 -10.80 -4.79 9.06
CA GLY A 69 -10.14 -5.03 10.35
C GLY A 69 -10.29 -3.89 11.37
N LYS A 70 -10.89 -2.77 10.98
CA LYS A 70 -11.19 -1.63 11.87
C LYS A 70 -12.65 -1.63 12.33
N ARG A 71 -13.44 -2.63 11.96
CA ARG A 71 -14.82 -2.80 12.45
C ARG A 71 -14.79 -3.12 13.95
N GLY A 72 -15.63 -2.44 14.73
CA GLY A 72 -15.69 -2.59 16.19
C GLY A 72 -14.74 -1.68 16.98
N ILE A 73 -13.89 -0.91 16.30
CA ILE A 73 -13.14 0.19 16.92
C ILE A 73 -14.00 1.44 16.79
N GLU A 74 -14.48 1.97 17.92
CA GLU A 74 -15.17 3.25 17.93
C GLU A 74 -14.16 4.37 17.60
N LYS A 75 -14.34 5.01 16.46
CA LYS A 75 -13.55 6.18 16.09
C LYS A 75 -14.11 7.36 16.85
N GLN A 76 -13.25 8.07 17.59
CA GLN A 76 -13.61 9.33 18.22
C GLN A 76 -14.25 10.28 17.18
N PRO A 77 -15.27 11.05 17.58
CA PRO A 77 -15.84 12.07 16.70
C PRO A 77 -14.76 13.08 16.31
N PHE A 78 -14.99 13.74 15.17
CA PHE A 78 -14.06 14.74 14.70
C PHE A 78 -13.95 15.90 15.70
N GLN A 79 -12.74 16.20 16.14
CA GLN A 79 -12.44 17.36 16.98
C GLN A 79 -11.91 18.50 16.11
N LEU A 80 -12.46 19.69 16.30
CA LEU A 80 -11.98 20.88 15.61
C LEU A 80 -10.58 21.25 16.13
N PRO A 81 -9.67 21.68 15.25
CA PRO A 81 -8.42 22.30 15.67
C PRO A 81 -8.65 23.51 16.58
N ASP A 82 -7.76 23.73 17.55
CA ASP A 82 -7.96 24.67 18.66
C ASP A 82 -8.37 26.08 18.19
N PHE A 83 -7.69 26.64 17.19
CA PHE A 83 -7.96 28.00 16.70
C PHE A 83 -9.38 28.18 16.12
N ILE A 84 -10.00 27.11 15.62
CA ILE A 84 -11.39 27.11 15.11
C ILE A 84 -12.36 26.82 16.25
N ALA A 85 -11.99 25.94 17.18
CA ALA A 85 -12.79 25.66 18.36
C ALA A 85 -12.97 26.91 19.23
N THR A 86 -11.93 27.75 19.36
CA THR A 86 -11.96 29.03 20.08
C THR A 86 -12.98 30.00 19.51
N THR A 87 -13.29 29.94 18.20
CA THR A 87 -14.31 30.79 17.58
C THR A 87 -15.72 30.50 18.11
N GLY A 88 -15.93 29.41 18.86
CA GLY A 88 -17.22 29.04 19.43
C GLY A 88 -18.22 28.47 18.43
N ILE A 89 -17.80 28.25 17.17
CA ILE A 89 -18.64 27.77 16.07
C ILE A 89 -19.36 26.45 16.39
N ALA A 90 -18.74 25.57 17.18
CA ALA A 90 -19.32 24.30 17.59
C ALA A 90 -20.58 24.48 18.46
N LYS A 91 -20.56 25.47 19.37
CA LYS A 91 -21.67 25.75 20.29
C LYS A 91 -22.86 26.38 19.56
N ILE A 92 -22.59 27.26 18.60
CA ILE A 92 -23.63 27.95 17.81
C ILE A 92 -24.42 26.96 16.95
N ARG A 93 -23.74 25.92 16.43
CA ARG A 93 -24.35 24.93 15.53
C ARG A 93 -25.04 23.78 16.25
N GLN A 94 -24.73 23.55 17.53
CA GLN A 94 -25.52 22.67 18.40
C GLN A 94 -26.79 23.42 18.79
N ILE A 95 -27.73 23.50 17.84
CA ILE A 95 -29.12 23.81 18.12
C ILE A 95 -29.75 22.47 18.47
N ASP A 96 -30.14 22.30 19.73
CA ASP A 96 -30.90 21.14 20.20
C ASP A 96 -32.26 21.02 19.49
#